data_AF-A0A2H9LE30-F1
#
_entry.id   AF-A0A2H9LE30-F1
#
_cell.length_a   1.000
_cell.length_b   1.000
_cell.length_c   1.000
_cell.angle_alpha   90.00
_cell.angle_beta   90.00
_cell.angle_gamma   90.00
#
_symmetry.space_group_name_H-M   'P 1'
#
loop_
_entity.id
_entity.type
_entity.pdbx_description
1 polymer ?
#
loop_
_entity_poly.entity_id
_entity_poly.type
_entity_poly.pdbx_seq_one_letter_code
_entity_poly.pdbx_strand_id
1 'polypeptide(L)'
;MNNKTVGILFIVLAGILGLIIFLFNRALNKIVAETCTHGPTCPMYSTIAFNTYLSIGIIVIIILAGLAFILFFKDNKKQVKKVDESEYLDIMKVLKEDERLTLKTIIANNGIIFQSDLVEKTNYPKVKITRILYPLGFLLNPIIAGIAMT
;
A
#
# COMPACT_ATOMS: atom_id res chain seq x y z
N MET A 1 0.15 -3.58 3.95
CA MET A 1 0.83 -2.36 4.45
C MET A 1 -0.17 -1.23 4.43
N ASN A 2 -0.35 -0.52 5.55
CA ASN A 2 -1.25 0.63 5.59
C ASN A 2 -0.67 1.75 4.71
N ASN A 3 -1.48 2.24 3.78
CA ASN A 3 -1.10 3.22 2.74
C ASN A 3 -0.69 4.56 3.37
N LYS A 4 -1.24 4.85 4.56
CA LYS A 4 -0.84 6.00 5.39
C LYS A 4 0.63 5.94 5.81
N THR A 5 1.18 4.74 6.04
CA THR A 5 2.59 4.56 6.40
C THR A 5 3.51 4.93 5.23
N VAL A 6 3.10 4.63 3.99
CA VAL A 6 3.86 5.00 2.79
C VAL A 6 3.87 6.51 2.59
N GLY A 7 2.71 7.17 2.78
CA GLY A 7 2.65 8.64 2.71
C GLY A 7 3.52 9.34 3.76
N ILE A 8 3.53 8.83 5.00
CA ILE A 8 4.40 9.34 6.07
C ILE A 8 5.89 9.16 5.72
N LEU A 9 6.26 8.02 5.10
CA LEU A 9 7.63 7.78 4.63
C LEU A 9 8.10 8.88 3.66
N PHE A 10 7.26 9.25 2.70
CA PHE A 10 7.58 10.32 1.73
C PHE A 10 7.76 11.69 2.39
N ILE A 11 6.92 12.03 3.37
CA ILE A 11 7.04 13.30 4.11
C ILE A 11 8.35 13.34 4.91
N VAL A 12 8.70 12.25 5.61
CA VAL A 12 9.95 12.18 6.37
C VAL A 12 11.15 12.29 5.45
N LEU A 13 11.14 11.60 4.30
CA LEU A 13 12.20 11.67 3.30
C LEU A 13 12.37 13.10 2.75
N ALA A 14 11.27 13.77 2.41
CA ALA A 14 11.30 15.15 1.94
C ALA A 14 11.87 16.11 3.00
N GLY A 15 11.52 15.91 4.28
CA GLY A 15 12.06 16.68 5.40
C GLY A 15 13.57 16.55 5.55
N ILE A 16 14.09 15.31 5.46
CA ILE A 16 15.54 15.05 5.52
C ILE A 16 16.27 15.72 4.35
N LEU A 17 15.75 15.57 3.12
CA LEU A 17 16.33 16.21 1.93
C LEU A 17 16.32 17.73 2.02
N GLY A 18 15.22 18.33 2.49
CA GLY A 18 15.12 19.77 2.70
C GLY A 18 16.12 20.29 3.72
N LEU A 19 16.33 19.56 4.82
CA LEU A 19 17.33 19.91 5.84
C LEU A 19 18.75 19.91 5.26
N ILE A 20 19.09 18.89 4.47
CA ILE A 20 20.40 18.78 3.82
C ILE A 20 20.63 19.98 2.89
N ILE A 21 19.67 20.27 2.01
CA ILE A 21 19.76 21.39 1.05
C ILE A 21 19.93 22.73 1.80
N PHE A 22 19.16 22.93 2.88
CA PHE A 22 19.26 24.14 3.69
C PHE A 22 20.67 24.33 4.29
N LEU A 23 21.25 23.27 4.86
CA LEU A 23 22.59 23.30 5.42
C LEU A 23 23.66 23.61 4.37
N PHE A 24 23.58 22.94 3.21
CA PHE A 24 24.50 23.18 2.09
C PHE A 24 24.43 24.62 1.60
N ASN A 25 23.23 25.16 1.44
CA ASN A 25 23.04 26.51 0.94
C ASN A 25 23.58 27.57 1.91
N ARG A 26 23.41 27.33 3.23
CA ARG A 26 23.99 28.20 4.26
C ARG A 26 25.52 28.14 4.25
N ALA A 27 26.10 26.95 4.09
CA ALA A 27 27.55 26.77 4.02
C ALA A 27 28.14 27.45 2.79
N LEU A 28 27.52 27.27 1.61
CA LEU A 28 27.96 27.89 0.36
C LEU A 28 27.92 29.41 0.44
N ASN A 29 26.82 30.00 0.93
CA ASN A 29 26.74 31.46 1.07
C ASN A 29 27.82 32.01 2.00
N LYS A 30 28.21 31.28 3.06
CA LYS A 30 29.29 31.69 3.96
C LYS A 30 30.66 31.62 3.29
N ILE A 31 30.96 30.54 2.57
CA ILE A 31 32.25 30.38 1.85
C ILE A 31 32.39 31.45 0.78
N VAL A 32 31.34 31.76 0.02
CA VAL A 32 31.39 32.78 -1.04
C VAL A 32 31.58 34.17 -0.47
N ALA A 33 30.95 34.49 0.67
CA ALA A 33 31.13 35.76 1.34
C ALA A 33 32.58 35.99 1.82
N GLU A 34 33.30 34.92 2.18
CA GLU A 34 34.69 35.00 2.64
C GLU A 34 35.71 34.99 1.48
N THR A 35 35.34 34.48 0.31
CA THR A 35 36.26 34.25 -0.83
C THR A 35 36.09 35.23 -2.00
N CYS A 36 34.93 35.87 -2.16
CA CYS A 36 34.70 36.84 -3.24
C CYS A 36 34.94 38.28 -2.78
N THR A 37 35.98 38.92 -3.35
CA THR A 37 36.30 40.34 -3.13
C THR A 37 35.43 41.31 -3.95
N HIS A 38 34.67 40.80 -4.93
CA HIS A 38 33.84 41.61 -5.83
C HIS A 38 32.39 41.84 -5.34
N GLY A 39 32.05 41.39 -4.13
CA GLY A 39 30.70 41.60 -3.57
C GLY A 39 29.60 40.87 -4.37
N PRO A 40 28.36 41.41 -4.44
CA PRO A 40 27.18 40.70 -4.97
C PRO A 40 27.20 40.49 -6.49
N THR A 41 28.18 41.04 -7.22
CA THR A 41 28.33 40.84 -8.67
C THR A 41 29.08 39.55 -9.03
N CYS A 42 29.56 38.78 -8.03
CA CYS A 42 30.17 37.49 -8.28
C CYS A 42 29.12 36.52 -8.90
N PRO A 43 29.40 35.94 -10.09
CA PRO A 43 28.46 35.06 -10.80
C PRO A 43 28.08 33.82 -9.98
N MET A 44 28.90 33.47 -8.98
CA MET A 44 28.65 32.37 -8.05
C MET A 44 27.37 32.58 -7.20
N TYR A 45 27.02 33.82 -6.83
CA TYR A 45 25.77 34.10 -6.11
C TYR A 45 24.54 33.83 -6.99
N SER A 46 24.62 34.12 -8.28
CA SER A 46 23.54 33.86 -9.24
C SER A 46 23.28 32.35 -9.38
N THR A 47 24.35 31.55 -9.50
CA THR A 47 24.24 30.09 -9.57
C THR A 47 23.70 29.48 -8.27
N ILE A 48 24.12 30.00 -7.10
CA ILE A 48 23.59 29.55 -5.80
C ILE A 48 22.10 29.86 -5.68
N ALA A 49 21.67 31.07 -6.06
CA ALA A 49 20.27 31.47 -6.03
C ALA A 49 19.40 30.61 -6.95
N PHE A 50 19.87 30.34 -8.19
CA PHE A 50 19.17 29.49 -9.13
C PHE A 50 19.01 28.05 -8.61
N ASN A 51 20.09 27.44 -8.12
CA ASN A 51 20.05 26.10 -7.54
C ASN A 51 19.12 26.02 -6.32
N THR A 52 19.08 27.07 -5.51
CA THR A 52 18.17 27.18 -4.36
C THR A 52 16.72 27.18 -4.79
N TYR A 53 16.37 28.01 -5.78
CA TYR A 53 15.02 28.09 -6.32
C TYR A 53 14.57 26.75 -6.92
N LEU A 54 15.44 26.11 -7.71
CA LEU A 54 15.18 24.80 -8.29
C LEU A 54 14.93 23.75 -7.20
N SER A 55 15.79 23.72 -6.18
CA SER A 55 15.71 22.76 -5.07
C SER A 55 14.44 22.93 -4.24
N ILE A 56 14.07 24.18 -3.92
CA ILE A 56 12.81 24.49 -3.22
C ILE A 56 11.62 24.06 -4.07
N GLY A 57 11.65 24.30 -5.38
CA GLY A 57 10.59 23.86 -6.30
C GLY A 57 10.36 22.35 -6.26
N ILE A 58 11.43 21.55 -6.29
CA ILE A 58 11.36 20.09 -6.24
C ILE A 58 10.78 19.62 -4.89
N ILE A 59 11.24 20.19 -3.76
CA ILE A 59 10.72 19.85 -2.43
C ILE A 59 9.23 20.11 -2.33
N VAL A 60 8.76 21.26 -2.83
CA VAL A 60 7.33 21.62 -2.81
C VAL A 60 6.48 20.61 -3.58
N ILE A 61 6.94 20.18 -4.77
CA ILE A 61 6.24 19.16 -5.57
C ILE A 61 6.18 17.83 -4.81
N ILE A 62 7.27 17.42 -4.17
CA ILE A 62 7.32 16.17 -3.39
C ILE A 62 6.36 16.23 -2.19
N ILE A 63 6.32 17.36 -1.48
CA ILE A 63 5.40 17.56 -0.35
C ILE A 63 3.95 17.50 -0.82
N LEU A 64 3.62 18.17 -1.92
CA LEU A 64 2.27 18.12 -2.52
C LEU A 64 1.89 16.71 -2.94
N ALA A 65 2.80 15.96 -3.56
CA ALA A 65 2.59 14.57 -3.94
C ALA A 65 2.39 13.67 -2.71
N GLY A 66 3.17 13.85 -1.64
CA GLY A 66 3.03 13.12 -0.38
C GLY A 66 1.69 13.40 0.32
N LEU A 67 1.28 14.66 0.39
CA LEU A 67 -0.02 15.08 0.92
C LEU A 67 -1.18 14.52 0.08
N ALA A 68 -1.08 14.60 -1.25
CA ALA A 68 -2.06 14.03 -2.16
C ALA A 68 -2.18 12.50 -1.95
N PHE A 69 -1.06 11.79 -1.80
CA PHE A 69 -1.09 10.36 -1.51
C PHE A 69 -1.81 10.04 -0.19
N ILE A 70 -1.56 10.80 0.88
CA ILE A 70 -2.22 10.58 2.19
C ILE A 70 -3.73 10.83 2.12
N LEU A 71 -4.16 11.86 1.39
CA LEU A 71 -5.57 12.27 1.30
C LEU A 71 -6.37 11.41 0.32
N PHE A 72 -5.80 11.07 -0.85
CA PHE A 72 -6.49 10.32 -1.90
C PHE A 72 -6.39 8.80 -1.74
N PHE A 73 -5.33 8.26 -1.12
CA PHE A 73 -5.28 6.83 -0.75
C PHE A 73 -5.95 6.59 0.61
N LYS A 74 -7.15 7.15 0.80
CA LYS A 74 -8.06 6.68 1.85
C LYS A 74 -8.45 5.26 1.45
N ASP A 75 -8.07 4.32 2.32
CA ASP A 75 -8.29 2.90 2.14
C ASP A 75 -9.66 2.65 1.50
N ASN A 76 -9.67 2.23 0.23
CA ASN A 76 -10.61 1.20 -0.18
C ASN A 76 -10.21 -0.03 0.64
N LYS A 77 -10.52 -0.01 1.95
CA LYS A 77 -10.91 -1.23 2.62
C LYS A 77 -12.04 -1.69 1.74
N LYS A 78 -11.75 -2.63 0.83
CA LYS A 78 -12.74 -3.60 0.41
C LYS A 78 -13.36 -3.99 1.74
N GLN A 79 -14.53 -3.43 2.03
CA GLN A 79 -15.36 -3.94 3.09
C GLN A 79 -15.54 -5.37 2.62
N VAL A 80 -14.80 -6.30 3.23
CA VAL A 80 -15.16 -7.69 3.16
C VAL A 80 -16.55 -7.67 3.76
N LYS A 81 -17.56 -7.61 2.89
CA LYS A 81 -18.95 -7.78 3.30
C LYS A 81 -18.90 -9.00 4.19
N LYS A 82 -19.32 -8.85 5.45
CA LYS A 82 -19.58 -10.02 6.29
C LYS A 82 -20.47 -10.91 5.44
N VAL A 83 -19.96 -12.08 5.07
CA VAL A 83 -20.67 -13.06 4.29
C VAL A 83 -21.82 -13.49 5.19
N ASP A 84 -23.02 -12.97 4.93
CA ASP A 84 -24.19 -13.32 5.72
C ASP A 84 -24.56 -14.77 5.37
N GLU A 85 -24.67 -15.62 6.38
CA GLU A 85 -24.92 -17.06 6.22
C GLU A 85 -26.25 -17.30 5.46
N SER A 86 -27.16 -16.32 5.51
CA SER A 86 -28.46 -16.31 4.84
C SER A 86 -28.39 -16.31 3.30
N GLU A 87 -27.37 -15.72 2.70
CA GLU A 87 -27.24 -15.58 1.23
C GLU A 87 -26.75 -16.88 0.55
N TYR A 88 -26.16 -17.82 1.32
CA TYR A 88 -25.58 -19.06 0.81
C TYR A 88 -26.39 -20.32 1.15
N LEU A 89 -27.53 -20.17 1.84
CA LEU A 89 -28.39 -21.29 2.22
C LEU A 89 -28.92 -22.07 1.01
N ASP A 90 -29.18 -21.40 -0.11
CA ASP A 90 -29.70 -22.06 -1.31
C ASP A 90 -28.62 -22.82 -2.09
N ILE A 91 -27.37 -22.35 -2.03
CA ILE A 91 -26.22 -23.06 -2.60
C ILE A 91 -25.87 -24.27 -1.71
N MET A 92 -25.93 -24.11 -0.38
CA MET A 92 -25.68 -25.21 0.57
C MET A 92 -26.61 -26.41 0.42
N LYS A 93 -27.84 -26.22 -0.10
CA LYS A 93 -28.81 -27.30 -0.34
C LYS A 93 -28.46 -28.17 -1.56
N VAL A 94 -27.73 -27.62 -2.53
CA VAL A 94 -27.35 -28.31 -3.78
C VAL A 94 -25.98 -29.00 -3.65
N LEU A 95 -25.14 -28.52 -2.73
CA LEU A 95 -23.80 -29.04 -2.49
C LEU A 95 -23.81 -30.38 -1.75
N LYS A 96 -22.84 -31.24 -2.08
CA LYS A 96 -22.56 -32.49 -1.36
C LYS A 96 -22.07 -32.18 0.06
N GLU A 97 -22.23 -33.13 0.99
CA GLU A 97 -21.86 -32.95 2.42
C GLU A 97 -20.41 -32.45 2.61
N ASP A 98 -19.47 -33.00 1.84
CA ASP A 98 -18.05 -32.58 1.86
C ASP A 98 -17.84 -31.11 1.41
N GLU A 99 -18.61 -30.65 0.42
CA GLU A 99 -18.53 -29.30 -0.14
C GLU A 99 -19.18 -28.27 0.79
N ARG A 100 -20.28 -28.67 1.45
CA ARG A 100 -20.98 -27.85 2.44
C ARG A 100 -20.10 -27.55 3.65
N LEU A 101 -19.39 -28.56 4.16
CA LEU A 101 -18.49 -28.41 5.31
C LEU A 101 -17.30 -27.50 4.99
N THR A 102 -16.77 -27.62 3.77
CA THR A 102 -15.70 -26.76 3.26
C THR A 102 -16.19 -25.31 3.12
N LEU A 103 -17.37 -25.10 2.53
CA LEU A 103 -17.98 -23.77 2.38
C LEU A 103 -18.29 -23.12 3.73
N LYS A 104 -18.84 -23.86 4.69
CA LYS A 104 -19.11 -23.36 6.05
C LYS A 104 -17.83 -22.88 6.74
N THR A 105 -16.74 -23.61 6.56
CA THR A 105 -15.42 -23.22 7.08
C THR A 105 -14.91 -21.93 6.41
N ILE A 106 -15.13 -21.75 5.11
CA ILE A 106 -14.77 -20.53 4.39
C ILE A 106 -15.63 -19.33 4.86
N ILE A 107 -16.94 -19.52 5.02
CA ILE A 107 -17.86 -18.47 5.51
C ILE A 107 -17.51 -18.07 6.94
N ALA A 108 -17.24 -19.03 7.82
CA ALA A 108 -16.84 -18.78 9.21
C ALA A 108 -15.53 -17.97 9.33
N ASN A 109 -14.66 -18.02 8.32
CA ASN A 109 -13.42 -17.24 8.25
C ASN A 109 -13.57 -15.98 7.34
N ASN A 110 -14.79 -15.45 7.19
CA ASN A 110 -15.10 -14.23 6.41
C ASN A 110 -14.69 -14.31 4.92
N GLY A 111 -14.72 -15.49 4.31
CA GLY A 111 -14.43 -15.66 2.88
C GLY A 111 -12.96 -15.63 2.50
N ILE A 112 -12.05 -15.49 3.47
CA ILE A 112 -10.59 -15.49 3.25
C ILE A 112 -9.96 -16.53 4.16
N ILE A 113 -9.53 -17.65 3.58
CA ILE A 113 -8.82 -18.72 4.29
C ILE A 113 -7.70 -19.27 3.40
N PHE A 114 -6.55 -19.56 4.00
CA PHE A 114 -5.46 -20.22 3.29
C PHE A 114 -5.80 -21.69 3.04
N GLN A 115 -5.32 -22.24 1.92
CA GLN A 115 -5.56 -23.65 1.59
C GLN A 115 -5.01 -24.60 2.66
N SER A 116 -3.89 -24.22 3.30
CA SER A 116 -3.28 -24.95 4.41
C SER A 116 -4.20 -25.04 5.63
N ASP A 117 -4.80 -23.92 6.03
CA ASP A 117 -5.74 -23.87 7.16
C ASP A 117 -7.03 -24.63 6.86
N LEU A 118 -7.43 -24.68 5.59
CA LEU A 118 -8.60 -25.45 5.15
C LEU A 118 -8.33 -26.96 5.20
N VAL A 119 -7.11 -27.41 4.87
CA VAL A 119 -6.67 -28.80 5.04
C VAL A 119 -6.69 -29.21 6.50
N GLU A 120 -6.19 -28.36 7.38
CA GLU A 120 -6.12 -28.63 8.82
C GLU A 120 -7.53 -28.69 9.47
N LYS A 121 -8.42 -27.75 9.13
CA LYS A 121 -9.76 -27.67 9.73
C LYS A 121 -10.75 -28.70 9.19
N THR A 122 -10.59 -29.13 7.95
CA THR A 122 -11.50 -30.12 7.32
C THR A 122 -10.93 -31.54 7.32
N ASN A 123 -9.65 -31.71 7.69
CA ASN A 123 -8.90 -32.97 7.69
C ASN A 123 -8.96 -33.72 6.34
N TYR A 124 -9.20 -33.02 5.24
CA TYR A 124 -9.18 -33.58 3.89
C TYR A 124 -7.79 -33.41 3.26
N PRO A 125 -7.31 -34.37 2.45
CA PRO A 125 -6.03 -34.24 1.77
C PRO A 125 -6.06 -33.06 0.79
N LYS A 126 -4.92 -32.37 0.63
CA LYS A 126 -4.74 -31.19 -0.24
C LYS A 126 -5.37 -31.38 -1.63
N VAL A 127 -5.21 -32.56 -2.22
CA VAL A 127 -5.76 -32.92 -3.55
C VAL A 127 -7.30 -32.90 -3.58
N LYS A 128 -7.96 -33.37 -2.50
CA LYS A 128 -9.43 -33.38 -2.39
C LYS A 128 -9.96 -31.95 -2.22
N ILE A 129 -9.26 -31.11 -1.45
CA ILE A 129 -9.63 -29.70 -1.26
C ILE A 129 -9.52 -28.91 -2.55
N THR A 130 -8.44 -29.06 -3.32
CA THR A 130 -8.30 -28.40 -4.63
C THR A 130 -9.46 -28.79 -5.57
N ARG A 131 -9.89 -30.06 -5.54
CA ARG A 131 -10.98 -30.55 -6.38
C ARG A 131 -12.36 -29.99 -5.98
N ILE A 132 -12.59 -29.74 -4.69
CA ILE A 132 -13.81 -29.12 -4.17
C ILE A 132 -13.79 -27.60 -4.39
N LEU A 133 -12.63 -26.98 -4.23
CA LEU A 133 -12.48 -25.53 -4.33
C LEU A 133 -12.60 -25.03 -5.78
N TYR A 134 -12.22 -25.85 -6.76
CA TYR A 134 -12.33 -25.50 -8.18
C TYR A 134 -13.78 -25.16 -8.62
N PRO A 135 -14.80 -26.02 -8.40
CA PRO A 135 -16.18 -25.67 -8.72
C PRO A 135 -16.77 -24.59 -7.80
N LEU A 136 -16.37 -24.54 -6.52
CA LEU A 136 -16.79 -23.49 -5.59
C LEU A 136 -16.28 -22.10 -5.99
N GLY A 137 -15.03 -22.03 -6.47
CA GLY A 137 -14.35 -20.82 -6.92
C GLY A 137 -15.09 -20.12 -8.06
N PHE A 138 -15.65 -20.92 -8.97
CA PHE A 138 -16.46 -20.43 -10.08
C PHE A 138 -17.79 -19.81 -9.60
N LEU A 139 -18.44 -20.40 -8.58
CA LEU A 139 -19.71 -19.94 -8.02
C LEU A 139 -19.57 -18.72 -7.10
N LEU A 140 -18.43 -18.56 -6.43
CA LEU A 140 -18.17 -17.49 -5.45
C LEU A 140 -17.22 -16.38 -5.98
N ASN A 141 -17.23 -16.14 -7.29
CA ASN A 141 -16.38 -15.18 -7.99
C ASN A 141 -16.28 -13.76 -7.34
N PRO A 142 -17.34 -13.17 -6.73
CA PRO A 142 -17.19 -11.88 -6.05
C PRO A 142 -16.53 -11.94 -4.66
N ILE A 143 -16.33 -13.13 -4.07
CA ILE A 143 -15.82 -13.31 -2.69
C ILE A 143 -14.37 -13.82 -2.70
N ILE A 144 -14.02 -14.69 -3.65
CA ILE A 144 -12.78 -15.48 -3.64
C ILE A 144 -11.60 -14.75 -4.31
N ALA A 145 -11.68 -13.43 -4.51
CA ALA A 145 -10.58 -12.59 -5.01
C ALA A 145 -9.34 -12.54 -4.06
N GLY A 146 -9.30 -13.35 -3.01
CA GLY A 146 -8.27 -13.38 -1.99
C GLY A 146 -7.74 -14.77 -1.59
N ILE A 147 -8.00 -15.84 -2.35
CA ILE A 147 -7.24 -17.08 -2.14
C ILE A 147 -5.87 -16.88 -2.80
N ALA A 148 -4.90 -16.43 -2.00
CA ALA A 148 -3.50 -16.42 -2.38
C ALA A 148 -3.09 -17.85 -2.70
N MET A 149 -2.81 -18.11 -3.98
CA MET A 149 -2.12 -19.31 -4.43
C MET A 149 -0.66 -19.19 -3.99
N THR A 150 -0.35 -19.72 -2.81
CA THR A 150 1.00 -20.12 -2.40
C THR A 150 0.92 -21.52 -1.85
#